data_AF-A0A515ETL5-F1
#
_entry.id   AF-A0A515ETL5-F1
#
_cell.length_a   1.000
_cell.length_b   1.000
_cell.length_c   1.000
_cell.angle_alpha   90.00
_cell.angle_beta   90.00
_cell.angle_gamma   90.00
#
_symmetry.space_group_name_H-M   'P 1'
#
loop_
_entity.id
_entity.type
_entity.pdbx_description
1 polymer ?
#
loop_
_entity_poly.entity_id
_entity_poly.type
_entity_poly.pdbx_seq_one_letter_code
_entity_poly.pdbx_strand_id
1 'polypeptide(L)'
;MFKVYWTTHDGAPQSQDEDGLTQALQLVKEKRDAGFAFVTMVAEDPNHVGKPGVDAVVDGKTPDGQPYDWSKAGRAGKPRRNDKVVTVKDH
;
A
#
# COMPACT_ATOMS: atom_id res chain seq x y z
N MET A 1 -8.14 1.94 -14.67
CA MET A 1 -7.24 3.10 -14.90
C MET A 1 -7.03 3.89 -13.60
N PHE A 2 -5.87 4.52 -13.44
CA PHE A 2 -5.54 5.45 -12.35
C PHE A 2 -5.38 6.86 -12.90
N LYS A 3 -5.78 7.87 -12.12
CA LYS A 3 -5.54 9.28 -12.44
C LYS A 3 -4.80 9.94 -11.29
N VAL A 4 -3.71 10.60 -11.59
CA VAL A 4 -2.91 11.35 -10.61
C VAL A 4 -3.13 12.83 -10.88
N TYR A 5 -3.49 13.57 -9.83
CA TYR A 5 -3.64 15.02 -9.87
C TYR A 5 -2.60 15.66 -8.96
N TRP A 6 -2.01 16.75 -9.43
CA TRP A 6 -1.15 17.58 -8.59
C TRP A 6 -1.24 19.05 -8.92
N THR A 7 -0.75 19.88 -8.01
CA THR A 7 -0.64 21.33 -8.20
C THR A 7 0.84 21.71 -8.34
N THR A 8 1.19 22.47 -9.39
CA THR A 8 2.54 23.02 -9.54
C THR A 8 2.84 24.07 -8.47
N HIS A 9 4.10 24.50 -8.35
CA HIS A 9 4.48 25.57 -7.41
C HIS A 9 3.74 26.89 -7.68
N ASP A 10 3.33 27.12 -8.92
CA ASP A 10 2.55 28.30 -9.33
C ASP A 10 1.04 28.17 -9.08
N GLY A 11 0.61 27.07 -8.44
CA GLY A 11 -0.80 26.81 -8.18
C GLY A 11 -1.57 26.20 -9.36
N ALA A 12 -0.91 25.88 -10.48
CA ALA A 12 -1.58 25.34 -11.65
C ALA A 12 -1.93 23.85 -11.46
N PRO A 13 -3.19 23.43 -11.74
CA PRO A 13 -3.57 22.03 -11.66
C PRO A 13 -3.01 21.25 -12.83
N GLN A 14 -2.57 20.02 -12.57
CA GLN A 14 -2.04 19.07 -13.56
C GLN A 14 -2.63 17.69 -13.31
N SER A 15 -2.69 16.87 -14.35
CA SER A 15 -3.16 15.49 -14.26
C SER A 15 -2.44 14.57 -15.22
N GLN A 16 -2.31 13.29 -14.85
CA GLN A 16 -1.78 12.24 -15.72
C GLN A 16 -2.49 10.92 -15.41
N ASP A 17 -2.81 10.19 -16.47
CA ASP A 17 -3.48 8.88 -16.40
C ASP A 17 -2.43 7.77 -16.51
N GLU A 18 -2.61 6.71 -15.72
CA GLU A 18 -1.74 5.54 -15.69
C GLU A 18 -2.57 4.25 -15.66
N ASP A 19 -2.15 3.25 -16.44
CA ASP A 19 -2.89 1.98 -16.52
C ASP A 19 -2.55 1.03 -15.36
N GLY A 20 -1.33 1.11 -14.83
CA GLY A 20 -0.83 0.22 -13.79
C GLY A 20 -0.63 0.91 -12.45
N LEU A 21 -0.99 0.21 -11.36
CA LEU A 21 -0.85 0.72 -10.00
C LEU A 21 0.59 1.10 -9.67
N THR A 22 1.56 0.29 -10.09
CA THR A 22 2.99 0.54 -9.82
C THR A 22 3.45 1.84 -10.45
N GLN A 23 3.06 2.10 -11.71
CA GLN A 23 3.40 3.32 -12.43
C GLN A 23 2.75 4.55 -11.78
N ALA A 24 1.47 4.44 -11.43
CA ALA A 24 0.74 5.50 -10.74
C ALA A 24 1.37 5.85 -9.38
N LEU A 25 1.77 4.84 -8.59
CA LEU A 25 2.46 5.05 -7.31
C LEU A 25 3.84 5.67 -7.48
N GLN A 26 4.59 5.25 -8.49
CA GLN A 26 5.89 5.84 -8.83
C GLN A 26 5.74 7.32 -9.18
N LEU A 27 4.76 7.67 -10.01
CA LEU A 27 4.47 9.06 -10.36
C LEU A 27 4.10 9.90 -9.14
N VAL A 28 3.23 9.39 -8.26
CA VAL A 28 2.87 10.08 -7.00
C VAL A 28 4.09 10.35 -6.14
N LYS A 29 4.99 9.37 -6.01
CA LYS A 29 6.25 9.54 -5.27
C LYS A 29 7.11 10.64 -5.91
N GLU A 30 7.31 10.61 -7.21
CA GLU A 30 8.09 11.62 -7.93
C GLU A 30 7.54 13.04 -7.73
N LYS A 31 6.21 13.22 -7.79
CA LYS A 31 5.59 14.53 -7.56
C LYS A 31 5.77 15.02 -6.12
N ARG A 32 5.69 14.12 -5.14
CA ARG A 32 5.92 14.46 -3.73
C ARG A 32 7.39 14.78 -3.45
N ASP A 33 8.31 14.00 -3.99
CA ASP A 33 9.75 14.22 -3.86
C ASP A 33 10.18 15.54 -4.54
N ALA A 34 9.49 15.94 -5.62
CA ALA A 34 9.65 17.25 -6.27
C ALA A 34 9.07 18.43 -5.46
N GLY A 35 8.43 18.18 -4.32
CA GLY A 35 7.93 19.22 -3.42
C GLY A 35 6.56 19.80 -3.81
N PHE A 36 5.78 19.13 -4.65
CA PHE A 36 4.39 19.55 -4.92
C PHE A 36 3.51 19.29 -3.70
N ALA A 37 2.78 20.31 -3.24
CA ALA A 37 2.04 20.29 -1.98
C ALA A 37 0.76 19.43 -2.04
N PHE A 38 0.05 19.46 -3.17
CA PHE A 38 -1.20 18.73 -3.35
C PHE A 38 -0.95 17.65 -4.39
N VAL A 39 -0.82 16.40 -3.96
CA VAL A 39 -0.67 15.23 -4.84
C VAL A 39 -1.67 14.17 -4.42
N THR A 40 -2.61 13.85 -5.29
CA THR A 40 -3.63 12.83 -5.06
C THR A 40 -3.71 11.85 -6.23
N MET A 41 -4.09 10.62 -5.94
CA MET A 41 -4.30 9.56 -6.93
C MET A 41 -5.68 8.99 -6.69
N VAL A 42 -6.42 8.80 -7.78
CA VAL A 42 -7.72 8.12 -7.78
C VAL A 42 -7.66 6.95 -8.74
N ALA A 43 -8.54 5.97 -8.53
CA ALA A 43 -8.68 4.84 -9.43
C ALA A 43 -10.12 4.71 -9.90
N GLU A 44 -10.28 4.23 -11.11
CA GLU A 44 -11.57 3.93 -11.71
C GLU A 44 -12.24 2.71 -11.08
N ASP A 45 -11.46 1.67 -10.73
CA ASP A 45 -11.99 0.47 -10.10
C ASP A 45 -12.22 0.71 -8.60
N PRO A 46 -13.48 0.74 -8.11
CA PRO A 46 -13.77 0.94 -6.70
C PRO A 46 -13.35 -0.25 -5.81
N ASN A 47 -13.03 -1.42 -6.41
CA ASN A 47 -12.61 -2.62 -5.68
C ASN A 47 -11.09 -2.81 -5.63
N HIS A 48 -10.30 -1.87 -6.17
CA HIS A 48 -8.84 -1.99 -6.18
C HIS A 48 -8.21 -1.93 -4.78
N VAL A 49 -8.95 -1.41 -3.79
CA VAL A 49 -8.62 -1.45 -2.36
C VAL A 49 -9.69 -2.21 -1.60
N GLY A 50 -9.34 -2.72 -0.43
CA GLY A 50 -10.32 -3.26 0.52
C GLY A 50 -11.39 -2.20 0.85
N LYS A 51 -12.57 -2.65 1.30
CA LYS A 51 -13.67 -1.76 1.67
C LYS A 51 -13.16 -0.63 2.59
N PRO A 52 -13.53 0.64 2.35
CA PRO A 52 -13.22 1.72 3.27
C PRO A 52 -13.70 1.35 4.69
N GLY A 53 -12.83 1.41 5.68
CA GLY A 53 -13.15 0.99 7.06
C GLY A 53 -12.93 -0.49 7.37
N VAL A 54 -12.23 -1.26 6.52
CA VAL A 54 -11.62 -2.53 6.94
C VAL A 54 -10.55 -2.19 7.97
N ASP A 55 -10.88 -2.45 9.23
CA ASP A 55 -10.00 -2.24 10.36
C ASP A 55 -8.76 -3.13 10.26
N ALA A 56 -7.69 -2.73 10.94
CA ALA A 56 -6.53 -3.59 11.07
C ALA A 56 -6.91 -4.84 11.88
N VAL A 57 -6.09 -5.89 11.80
CA VAL A 57 -6.18 -6.98 12.78
C VAL A 57 -5.80 -6.41 14.14
N VAL A 58 -6.76 -6.35 15.05
CA VAL A 58 -6.56 -5.93 16.44
C VAL A 58 -6.75 -7.15 17.34
N ASP A 59 -5.83 -7.36 18.28
CA ASP A 59 -5.85 -8.49 19.22
C ASP A 59 -5.99 -9.88 18.55
N GLY A 60 -5.44 -10.03 17.34
CA GLY A 60 -5.48 -11.28 16.60
C GLY A 60 -6.86 -11.63 16.02
N LYS A 61 -7.74 -10.65 15.81
CA LYS A 61 -9.04 -10.83 15.15
C LYS A 61 -9.18 -9.97 13.90
N THR A 62 -9.91 -10.47 12.93
CA THR A 62 -10.35 -9.72 11.75
C THR A 62 -11.42 -8.69 12.14
N PRO A 63 -11.72 -7.71 11.27
CA PRO A 63 -12.73 -6.69 11.54
C PRO A 63 -14.15 -7.24 11.76
N ASP A 64 -14.46 -8.43 11.24
CA ASP A 64 -15.69 -9.17 11.48
C ASP A 64 -15.65 -10.04 12.76
N GLY A 65 -14.62 -9.87 13.59
CA GLY A 65 -14.46 -10.50 14.89
C GLY A 65 -13.98 -11.95 14.84
N GLN A 66 -13.66 -12.47 13.65
CA GLN A 66 -13.14 -13.83 13.49
C GLN A 66 -11.68 -13.90 13.93
N PRO A 67 -11.22 -15.02 14.52
CA PRO A 67 -9.81 -15.21 14.78
C PRO A 67 -8.99 -15.06 13.49
N TYR A 68 -7.99 -14.19 13.51
CA TYR A 68 -7.05 -14.04 12.41
C TYR A 68 -5.95 -15.09 12.54
N ASP A 69 -6.07 -16.15 11.74
CA ASP A 69 -5.18 -17.32 11.77
C ASP A 69 -3.90 -17.15 10.93
N TRP A 70 -3.77 -16.02 10.24
CA TRP A 70 -2.65 -15.77 9.35
C TRP A 70 -1.37 -15.54 10.15
N SER A 71 -0.35 -16.35 9.88
CA SER A 71 1.01 -16.09 10.30
C SER A 71 1.97 -16.32 9.14
N LYS A 72 2.96 -15.45 9.00
CA LYS A 72 4.05 -15.61 8.03
C LYS A 72 4.74 -16.98 8.21
N ALA A 73 4.94 -17.40 9.46
CA ALA A 73 5.52 -18.70 9.79
C ALA A 73 4.63 -19.90 9.38
N GLY A 74 3.30 -19.74 9.42
CA GLY A 74 2.35 -20.81 9.10
C GLY A 74 2.26 -21.13 7.61
N ARG A 75 2.43 -20.14 6.71
CA ARG A 75 2.31 -20.35 5.25
C ARG A 75 3.60 -20.23 4.46
N ALA A 76 4.55 -19.39 4.86
CA ALA A 76 5.86 -19.33 4.20
C ALA A 76 6.76 -20.52 4.57
N GLY A 77 6.28 -21.38 5.49
CA GLY A 77 7.07 -22.43 6.11
C GLY A 77 7.95 -21.86 7.22
N LYS A 78 8.01 -22.57 8.35
CA LYS A 78 9.09 -22.34 9.32
C LYS A 78 10.41 -22.62 8.60
N PRO A 79 11.46 -21.78 8.77
CA PRO A 79 12.78 -22.10 8.28
C PRO A 79 13.15 -23.52 8.69
N ARG A 80 13.55 -24.34 7.72
CA ARG A 80 13.95 -25.73 7.96
C ARG A 80 15.20 -25.73 8.83
N ARG A 81 15.51 -26.85 9.50
CA ARG A 81 16.62 -26.98 10.45
C ARG A 81 17.98 -26.49 9.91
N ASN A 82 18.16 -26.44 8.58
CA ASN A 82 19.39 -25.99 7.93
C ASN A 82 19.26 -24.65 7.17
N ASP A 83 18.12 -23.96 7.27
CA ASP A 83 17.94 -22.65 6.66
C ASP A 83 18.73 -21.60 7.45
N LYS A 84 19.54 -20.80 6.76
CA LYS A 84 20.25 -19.68 7.37
C LYS A 84 19.23 -18.61 7.75
N VAL A 85 19.02 -18.41 9.05
CA VAL A 85 18.23 -17.29 9.56
C VAL A 85 19.05 -16.00 9.34
N VAL A 86 18.61 -15.15 8.41
CA VAL A 86 19.33 -13.93 8.02
C VAL A 86 19.12 -12.77 9.01
N THR A 87 18.15 -12.87 9.92
CA THR A 87 17.90 -11.78 10.89
C THR A 87 17.31 -12.32 12.18
N VAL A 88 17.99 -12.07 13.30
CA VAL A 88 17.40 -12.19 14.64
C VAL A 88 16.60 -10.91 14.88
N LYS A 89 15.32 -11.04 15.18
CA LYS A 89 14.44 -9.90 15.48
C LYS A 89 14.63 -9.59 16.96
N ASP A 90 15.07 -8.37 17.30
CA ASP A 90 15.25 -7.96 18.69
C ASP A 90 13.92 -8.02 19.47
N HIS A 91 14.02 -8.44 20.73
CA HIS A 91 12.92 -8.73 21.65
C HIS A 91 12.14 -7.50 22.07
#